data_AF-A0A287D6N8-F1
#
_entry.id   AF-A0A287D6N8-F1
#
_cell.length_a   1.000
_cell.length_b   1.000
_cell.length_c   1.000
_cell.angle_alpha   90.00
_cell.angle_beta   90.00
_cell.angle_gamma   90.00
#
_symmetry.space_group_name_H-M   'P 1'
#
loop_
_entity.id
_entity.type
_entity.pdbx_description
1 polymer ?
#
loop_
_entity_poly.entity_id
_entity_poly.type
_entity_poly.pdbx_seq_one_letter_code
_entity_poly.pdbx_strand_id
1 'polypeptide(L)'
;MEFENREEQFLHEHLFRHFKENKVEIASAITKLFPFLMSLRDRAFISEQMFDHLQEACRNLVPVNAVVYTVLSELERTFSLSLLDELFSRTNLTAYPDL
;
A
#
# COMPACT_ATOMS: atom_id res chain seq x y z
N MET A 1 -28.38 -12.86 -0.02
CA MET A 1 -27.89 -12.98 1.37
C MET A 1 -26.80 -14.03 1.59
N GLU A 2 -26.85 -15.28 1.09
CA GLU A 2 -25.67 -16.19 1.15
C GLU A 2 -24.76 -16.14 -0.09
N PHE A 3 -25.30 -15.72 -1.24
CA PHE A 3 -24.54 -15.60 -2.50
C PHE A 3 -23.67 -14.32 -2.55
N GLU A 4 -24.21 -13.19 -2.11
CA GLU A 4 -23.48 -11.90 -2.02
C GLU A 4 -22.23 -12.01 -1.14
N ASN A 5 -22.32 -12.72 0.00
CA ASN A 5 -21.18 -12.92 0.89
C ASN A 5 -20.09 -13.82 0.27
N ARG A 6 -20.47 -14.77 -0.60
CA ARG A 6 -19.51 -15.59 -1.35
C ARG A 6 -18.82 -14.83 -2.47
N GLU A 7 -19.55 -13.95 -3.15
CA GLU A 7 -18.98 -13.07 -4.19
C GLU A 7 -18.00 -12.06 -3.58
N GLU A 8 -18.35 -11.43 -2.44
CA GLU A 8 -17.45 -10.53 -1.72
C GLU A 8 -16.18 -11.23 -1.24
N GLN A 9 -16.30 -12.45 -0.68
CA GLN A 9 -15.13 -13.25 -0.28
C GLN A 9 -14.25 -13.62 -1.47
N PHE A 10 -14.85 -14.02 -2.59
CA PHE A 10 -14.12 -14.33 -3.81
C PHE A 10 -13.37 -13.11 -4.36
N LEU A 11 -14.03 -11.94 -4.40
CA LEU A 11 -13.42 -10.68 -4.82
C LEU A 11 -12.27 -10.29 -3.88
N HIS A 12 -12.46 -10.40 -2.56
CA HIS A 12 -11.44 -10.11 -1.58
C HIS A 12 -10.20 -11.01 -1.76
N GLU A 13 -10.38 -12.32 -1.90
CA GLU A 13 -9.27 -13.27 -2.14
C GLU A 13 -8.55 -12.99 -3.47
N HIS A 14 -9.31 -12.66 -4.52
CA HIS A 14 -8.76 -12.34 -5.82
C HIS A 14 -7.92 -11.05 -5.77
N LEU A 15 -8.42 -9.99 -5.14
CA LEU A 15 -7.71 -8.73 -4.96
C LEU A 15 -6.48 -8.90 -4.06
N PHE A 16 -6.57 -9.69 -2.99
CA PHE A 16 -5.44 -9.98 -2.13
C PHE A 16 -4.32 -10.70 -2.88
N ARG A 17 -4.66 -11.70 -3.70
CA ARG A 17 -3.70 -12.40 -4.56
C ARG A 17 -3.05 -11.44 -5.55
N HIS A 18 -3.86 -10.62 -6.21
CA HIS A 18 -3.36 -9.64 -7.18
C HIS A 18 -2.42 -8.62 -6.52
N PHE A 19 -2.77 -8.10 -5.35
CA PHE A 19 -1.91 -7.22 -4.56
C PHE A 19 -0.55 -7.87 -4.28
N LYS A 20 -0.55 -9.12 -3.83
CA LYS A 20 0.68 -9.87 -3.51
C LYS A 20 1.57 -10.08 -4.72
N GLU A 21 0.97 -10.44 -5.86
CA GLU A 21 1.68 -10.72 -7.11
C GLU A 21 2.28 -9.45 -7.73
N ASN A 22 1.69 -8.27 -7.48
CA ASN A 22 2.08 -7.01 -8.14
C ASN A 22 2.82 -6.02 -7.21
N LYS A 23 3.33 -6.46 -6.05
CA LYS A 23 4.01 -5.55 -5.11
C LYS A 23 5.23 -4.86 -5.72
N VAL A 24 5.94 -5.53 -6.64
CA VAL A 24 7.15 -4.95 -7.27
C VAL A 24 6.76 -3.83 -8.23
N GLU A 25 5.69 -4.03 -8.98
CA GLU A 25 5.10 -3.09 -9.94
C GLU A 25 4.58 -1.87 -9.19
N ILE A 26 3.78 -2.07 -8.14
CA ILE A 26 3.28 -1.00 -7.26
C ILE A 26 4.45 -0.21 -6.65
N ALA A 27 5.46 -0.91 -6.11
CA ALA A 27 6.63 -0.26 -5.52
C ALA A 27 7.46 0.53 -6.53
N SER A 28 7.47 0.09 -7.79
CA SER A 28 8.19 0.77 -8.87
C SER A 28 7.46 2.01 -9.37
N ALA A 29 6.13 2.02 -9.35
CA ALA A 29 5.30 3.17 -9.70
C ALA A 29 5.39 4.31 -8.66
N ILE A 30 5.58 3.97 -7.38
CA ILE A 30 5.69 4.94 -6.28
C ILE A 30 7.13 5.47 -6.20
N THR A 31 7.39 6.56 -6.94
CA THR A 31 8.73 7.17 -7.07
C THR A 31 9.11 8.13 -5.93
N LYS A 32 8.15 8.49 -5.07
CA LYS A 32 8.33 9.40 -3.94
C LYS A 32 7.46 8.98 -2.76
N LEU A 33 7.94 9.15 -1.53
CA LEU A 33 7.21 8.73 -0.33
C LEU A 33 6.00 9.60 0.01
N PHE A 34 6.01 10.88 -0.38
CA PHE A 34 4.83 11.74 -0.26
C PHE A 34 4.08 11.76 -1.60
N PRO A 35 2.76 11.53 -1.64
CA PRO A 35 1.82 11.38 -0.51
C PRO A 35 1.75 10.02 0.19
N PHE A 36 2.26 8.93 -0.41
CA PHE A 36 2.06 7.54 0.02
C PHE A 36 2.17 7.26 1.54
N LEU A 37 3.29 7.57 2.20
CA LEU A 37 3.47 7.27 3.62
C LEU A 37 2.53 8.06 4.53
N MET A 38 2.29 9.33 4.18
CA MET A 38 1.45 10.22 4.98
C MET A 38 0.00 9.77 4.89
N SER A 39 -0.43 9.36 3.70
CA SER A 39 -1.78 8.89 3.45
C SER A 39 -2.07 7.59 4.23
N LEU A 40 -1.11 6.66 4.28
CA LEU A 40 -1.19 5.45 5.10
C LEU A 40 -1.21 5.74 6.61
N ARG A 41 -0.37 6.66 7.07
CA ARG A 41 -0.29 7.04 8.50
C ARG A 41 -1.55 7.74 8.97
N ASP A 42 -2.02 8.73 8.22
CA ASP A 42 -3.18 9.55 8.58
C ASP A 42 -4.47 8.70 8.68
N ARG A 43 -4.50 7.54 7.99
CA ARG A 43 -5.58 6.55 8.04
C ARG A 43 -5.31 5.37 8.98
N ALA A 44 -4.21 5.41 9.74
CA ALA A 44 -3.77 4.39 10.69
C ALA A 44 -3.52 3.00 10.09
N PHE A 45 -3.16 2.90 8.80
CA PHE A 45 -2.67 1.65 8.21
C PHE A 45 -1.25 1.31 8.67
N ILE A 46 -0.48 2.33 9.03
CA ILE A 46 0.85 2.20 9.62
C ILE A 46 0.89 2.98 10.95
N SER A 47 1.63 2.47 11.93
CA SER A 47 1.83 3.15 13.20
C SER A 47 2.80 4.32 13.06
N GLU A 48 2.75 5.29 13.98
CA GLU A 48 3.75 6.38 14.06
C GLU A 48 5.18 5.83 14.18
N GLN A 49 5.37 4.77 14.98
CA GLN A 49 6.68 4.12 15.12
C GLN A 49 7.18 3.55 13.78
N MET A 50 6.30 2.93 12.99
CA MET A 50 6.68 2.40 11.68
C MET A 50 6.96 3.53 10.71
N PHE A 51 6.16 4.59 10.73
CA PHE A 51 6.38 5.79 9.93
C PHE A 51 7.75 6.42 10.19
N ASP A 52 8.13 6.61 11.46
CA ASP A 52 9.44 7.15 11.85
C ASP A 52 10.58 6.27 11.35
N HIS A 53 10.45 4.94 11.48
CA HIS A 53 11.45 4.00 10.99
C HIS A 53 11.63 4.07 9.46
N LEU A 54 10.54 4.20 8.71
CA LEU A 54 10.57 4.32 7.25
C LEU A 54 11.16 5.66 6.80
N GLN A 55 10.88 6.76 7.51
CA GLN A 55 11.51 8.04 7.24
C GLN A 55 13.03 7.98 7.47
N GLU A 56 13.46 7.32 8.54
CA GLU A 56 14.88 7.13 8.84
C GLU A 56 15.56 6.24 7.78
N ALA A 57 14.89 5.20 7.28
CA ALA A 57 15.40 4.37 6.20
C ALA A 57 15.70 5.19 4.92
N CYS A 58 14.84 6.14 4.56
CA CYS A 58 15.10 7.03 3.42
C CYS A 58 16.24 8.02 3.66
N ARG A 59 16.47 8.47 4.90
CA ARG A 59 17.66 9.29 5.23
C ARG A 59 18.96 8.52 5.04
N ASN A 60 18.92 7.20 5.25
CA ASN A 60 20.04 6.29 5.05
C ASN A 60 20.26 5.88 3.58
N LEU A 61 19.70 6.62 2.62
CA LEU A 61 19.85 6.42 1.17
C LEU A 61 19.34 5.07 0.66
N VAL A 62 18.42 4.44 1.39
CA VAL A 62 17.69 3.27 0.87
C VAL A 62 16.81 3.73 -0.30
N PRO A 63 16.83 3.03 -1.45
CA PRO A 63 15.99 3.37 -2.59
C PRO A 63 14.50 3.44 -2.21
N VAL A 64 13.78 4.43 -2.73
CA VAL A 64 12.37 4.67 -2.41
C VAL A 64 11.51 3.43 -2.68
N ASN A 65 11.69 2.81 -3.84
CA ASN A 65 10.98 1.59 -4.21
C ASN A 65 11.23 0.42 -3.22
N ALA A 66 12.45 0.28 -2.69
CA ALA A 66 12.75 -0.74 -1.68
C ALA A 66 12.04 -0.45 -0.34
N VAL A 67 11.94 0.83 0.04
CA VAL A 67 11.15 1.26 1.21
C VAL A 67 9.67 0.99 0.98
N VAL A 68 9.14 1.36 -0.18
CA VAL A 68 7.72 1.10 -0.54
C VAL A 68 7.43 -0.40 -0.53
N TYR A 69 8.29 -1.23 -1.12
CA TYR A 69 8.11 -2.69 -1.12
C TYR A 69 8.06 -3.27 0.30
N THR A 70 8.90 -2.75 1.20
CA THR A 70 8.87 -3.12 2.63
C THR A 70 7.52 -2.76 3.24
N VAL A 71 7.01 -1.55 2.99
CA VAL A 71 5.68 -1.12 3.47
C VAL A 71 4.58 -2.01 2.94
N LEU A 72 4.56 -2.29 1.63
CA LEU A 72 3.56 -3.18 1.02
C LEU A 72 3.60 -4.60 1.61
N SER A 73 4.78 -5.07 2.01
CA SER A 73 4.95 -6.38 2.64
C SER A 73 4.42 -6.42 4.08
N GLU A 74 4.50 -5.31 4.82
CA GLU A 74 3.84 -5.18 6.13
C GLU A 74 2.32 -5.10 5.98
N LEU A 75 1.86 -4.31 5.01
CA LEU A 75 0.43 -4.13 4.72
C LEU A 75 -0.26 -5.41 4.19
N GLU A 76 0.49 -6.32 3.54
CA GLU A 76 -0.01 -7.64 3.14
C GLU A 76 -0.57 -8.43 4.34
N ARG A 77 -0.01 -8.23 5.54
CA ARG A 77 -0.42 -8.95 6.76
C ARG A 77 -1.76 -8.47 7.30
N THR A 78 -2.14 -7.24 6.99
CA THR A 78 -3.35 -6.56 7.46
C THR A 78 -4.22 -6.11 6.28
N PHE A 79 -4.12 -6.83 5.16
CA PHE A 79 -4.80 -6.47 3.92
C PHE A 79 -6.29 -6.27 4.11
N SER A 80 -6.81 -5.22 3.48
CA SER A 80 -8.23 -4.87 3.47
C SER A 80 -8.59 -4.10 2.20
N LEU A 81 -9.87 -4.06 1.84
CA LEU A 81 -10.32 -3.25 0.71
C LEU A 81 -10.09 -1.75 0.96
N SER A 82 -10.27 -1.30 2.20
CA SER A 82 -9.98 0.09 2.59
C SER A 82 -8.52 0.48 2.37
N LEU A 83 -7.60 -0.47 2.49
CA LEU A 83 -6.19 -0.23 2.15
C LEU A 83 -6.01 0.02 0.65
N LEU A 84 -6.69 -0.75 -0.20
CA LEU A 84 -6.64 -0.54 -1.65
C LEU A 84 -7.24 0.82 -2.03
N ASP A 85 -8.37 1.20 -1.42
CA ASP A 85 -8.97 2.53 -1.62
C ASP A 85 -8.01 3.67 -1.28
N GLU A 86 -7.19 3.48 -0.24
CA GLU A 86 -6.19 4.47 0.16
C GLU A 86 -4.96 4.45 -0.77
N LEU A 87 -4.47 3.27 -1.13
CA LEU A 87 -3.34 3.08 -2.04
C LEU A 87 -3.63 3.72 -3.40
N PHE A 88 -4.81 3.46 -3.96
CA PHE A 88 -5.28 3.98 -5.24
C PHE A 88 -6.17 5.23 -5.07
N SER A 89 -5.98 5.97 -3.97
CA SER A 89 -6.67 7.23 -3.76
C SER A 89 -6.35 8.22 -4.88
N ARG A 90 -7.27 9.17 -5.12
CA ARG A 90 -7.07 10.22 -6.12
C ARG A 90 -5.75 10.97 -5.93
N THR A 91 -5.36 11.19 -4.67
CA THR A 91 -4.10 11.84 -4.31
C THR A 91 -2.90 11.02 -4.79
N ASN A 92 -2.90 9.71 -4.54
CA ASN A 92 -1.84 8.81 -4.97
C ASN A 92 -1.81 8.67 -6.49
N LEU A 93 -2.95 8.41 -7.15
CA LEU A 93 -3.02 8.28 -8.62
C LEU A 93 -2.58 9.56 -9.35
N THR A 94 -2.83 10.74 -8.77
CA THR A 94 -2.33 12.01 -9.33
C THR A 94 -0.83 12.16 -9.12
N ALA A 95 -0.31 11.67 -7.99
CA ALA A 95 1.10 11.77 -7.65
C ALA A 95 1.98 10.71 -8.35
N TYR A 96 1.39 9.58 -8.72
CA TYR A 96 2.02 8.39 -9.30
C TYR A 96 1.22 7.95 -10.54
N PRO A 97 1.44 8.56 -11.72
CA PRO A 97 0.65 8.25 -12.91
C PRO A 97 0.87 6.83 -13.47
N ASP A 98 1.95 6.17 -13.09
CA ASP A 98 2.29 4.80 -13.48
C ASP A 98 1.71 3.73 -12.53
N LEU A 99 0.95 4.16 -11.50
CA LEU A 99 0.28 3.31 -10.51
C LEU A 99 -1.15 3.00 -10.96
#